data_AF-E2BLH2-F1
#
_entry.id   AF-E2BLH2-F1
#
_cell.length_a   1.000
_cell.length_b   1.000
_cell.length_c   1.000
_cell.angle_alpha   90.00
_cell.angle_beta   90.00
_cell.angle_gamma   90.00
#
_symmetry.space_group_name_H-M   'P 1'
#
loop_
_entity.id
_entity.type
_entity.pdbx_description
1 polymer ?
#
loop_
_entity_poly.entity_id
_entity_poly.type
_entity_poly.pdbx_seq_one_letter_code
_entity_poly.pdbx_strand_id
1 'polypeptide(L)'
;MIDILNIGNEPVFDERIVKIETHTYNPYANTTFGYSDEIRIPIQQQDLYILPCESYLYVEGKVTKQVAVDDATVTLGYNCIAFIFDEIRYELDGVEIDRNRNVGITSMLKNYVSISSDENAVMKNAAWDTTDIISPDGYFNFCVPLSVLLGFCEDYKRIVINAHHELILLRSRSDNNSLLGSPALDPKIELFKIQWRMPRVILNDINKFSMLKTLENGRYLSMSFLSWDLYEFSLLQSTTKHQCVPRFRASPSALLG
;
A
#
# COMPACT_ATOMS: atom_id res chain seq x y z
N MET A 1 -15.95 -31.63 6.11
CA MET A 1 -17.08 -30.79 5.66
C MET A 1 -17.87 -30.49 6.91
N ILE A 2 -17.90 -29.22 7.36
CA ILE A 2 -18.57 -28.83 8.61
C ILE A 2 -20.07 -28.79 8.29
N ASP A 3 -20.85 -29.60 8.99
CA ASP A 3 -22.30 -29.69 8.82
C ASP A 3 -22.97 -28.48 9.51
N ILE A 4 -23.64 -27.64 8.72
CA ILE A 4 -24.16 -26.34 9.15
C ILE A 4 -25.29 -26.46 10.18
N LEU A 5 -25.89 -27.65 10.28
CA LEU A 5 -26.98 -27.95 11.22
C LEU A 5 -26.49 -28.46 12.58
N ASN A 6 -25.18 -28.63 12.76
CA ASN A 6 -24.65 -29.29 13.95
C ASN A 6 -24.31 -28.27 15.06
N ILE A 7 -25.36 -27.85 15.78
CA ILE A 7 -25.33 -26.82 16.84
C ILE A 7 -24.61 -27.31 18.10
N GLY A 8 -24.50 -28.63 18.30
CA GLY A 8 -23.94 -29.24 19.53
C GLY A 8 -22.47 -29.64 19.46
N ASN A 9 -21.77 -29.37 18.37
CA ASN A 9 -20.35 -29.74 18.24
C ASN A 9 -19.46 -28.88 19.14
N GLU A 10 -18.43 -29.51 19.69
CA GLU A 10 -17.38 -28.81 20.41
C GLU A 10 -16.64 -27.83 19.48
N PRO A 11 -16.20 -26.67 20.00
CA PRO A 11 -15.44 -25.71 19.22
C PRO A 11 -14.14 -26.36 18.71
N VAL A 12 -13.92 -26.30 17.39
CA VAL A 12 -12.67 -26.74 16.77
C VAL A 12 -11.67 -25.61 16.87
N PHE A 13 -10.59 -25.81 17.63
CA PHE A 13 -9.50 -24.86 17.72
C PHE A 13 -8.51 -25.10 16.57
N ASP A 14 -8.25 -24.06 15.77
CA ASP A 14 -7.19 -24.08 14.76
C ASP A 14 -5.88 -23.56 15.38
N GLU A 15 -5.01 -24.48 15.79
CA GLU A 15 -3.70 -24.17 16.40
C GLU A 15 -2.57 -24.07 15.36
N ARG A 16 -2.89 -23.93 14.06
CA ARG A 16 -1.85 -23.86 13.00
C ARG A 16 -1.05 -22.57 13.07
N ILE A 17 -1.72 -21.45 13.35
CA ILE A 17 -1.12 -20.13 13.50
C ILE A 17 -1.04 -19.83 14.99
N VAL A 18 0.18 -19.68 15.50
CA VAL A 18 0.43 -19.35 16.90
C VAL A 18 0.22 -17.87 17.15
N LYS A 19 0.72 -17.03 16.23
CA LYS A 19 0.66 -15.57 16.37
C LYS A 19 0.87 -14.88 15.04
N ILE A 20 0.30 -13.69 14.87
CA ILE A 20 0.64 -12.76 13.79
C ILE A 20 1.25 -11.50 14.44
N GLU A 21 2.44 -11.12 13.98
CA GLU A 21 3.18 -9.97 14.51
C GLU A 21 3.57 -9.02 13.39
N THR A 22 3.21 -7.74 13.53
CA THR A 22 3.61 -6.72 12.57
C THR A 22 5.04 -6.27 12.83
N HIS A 23 5.89 -6.39 11.82
CA HIS A 23 7.28 -5.94 11.87
C HIS A 23 7.48 -4.73 10.98
N THR A 24 8.33 -3.81 11.45
CA THR A 24 8.62 -2.54 10.76
C THR A 24 9.95 -2.65 10.03
N TYR A 25 9.94 -2.29 8.75
CA TYR A 25 11.10 -2.25 7.89
C TYR A 25 11.34 -0.82 7.42
N ASN A 26 12.60 -0.41 7.45
CA ASN A 26 13.02 0.94 7.08
C ASN A 26 13.64 0.92 5.69
N PRO A 27 13.60 2.05 4.97
CA PRO A 27 14.37 2.24 3.74
C PRO A 27 15.88 2.03 3.95
N TYR A 28 16.62 1.83 2.85
CA TYR A 28 18.08 1.74 2.91
C TYR A 28 18.72 2.96 3.60
N ALA A 29 19.84 2.73 4.29
CA ALA A 29 20.63 3.80 4.89
C ALA A 29 21.09 4.76 3.78
N ASN A 30 20.75 6.06 3.91
CA ASN A 30 21.00 7.19 2.99
C ASN A 30 19.83 7.59 2.06
N THR A 31 18.63 7.03 2.20
CA THR A 31 17.48 7.55 1.45
C THR A 31 17.07 8.93 1.96
N THR A 32 17.10 9.93 1.08
CA THR A 32 16.35 11.17 1.24
C THR A 32 14.91 10.96 0.79
N PHE A 33 13.99 11.80 1.28
CA PHE A 33 12.58 11.78 0.88
C PHE A 33 12.22 13.02 0.05
N GLY A 34 13.19 13.53 -0.71
CA GLY A 34 13.04 14.69 -1.58
C GLY A 34 12.31 14.35 -2.88
N TYR A 35 11.96 15.39 -3.63
CA TYR A 35 11.22 15.25 -4.88
C TYR A 35 12.00 14.43 -5.91
N SER A 36 11.31 13.51 -6.59
CA SER A 36 11.90 12.56 -7.56
C SER A 36 12.85 11.51 -6.97
N ASP A 37 13.00 11.45 -5.64
CA ASP A 37 13.81 10.40 -5.02
C ASP A 37 13.12 9.04 -5.12
N GLU A 38 13.93 8.01 -5.33
CA GLU A 38 13.50 6.62 -5.25
C GLU A 38 13.79 6.06 -3.86
N ILE A 39 12.74 5.56 -3.21
CA ILE A 39 12.78 5.05 -1.85
C ILE A 39 12.56 3.54 -1.94
N ARG A 40 13.56 2.77 -1.50
CA ARG A 40 13.52 1.31 -1.54
C ARG A 40 13.52 0.74 -0.12
N ILE A 41 12.57 -0.14 0.16
CA ILE A 41 12.39 -0.78 1.46
C ILE A 41 12.49 -2.31 1.27
N PRO A 42 13.66 -2.91 1.55
CA PRO A 42 13.87 -4.34 1.38
C PRO A 42 13.47 -5.16 2.62
N ILE A 43 13.11 -6.42 2.39
CA ILE A 43 12.99 -7.46 3.41
C ILE A 43 13.89 -8.62 2.97
N GLN A 44 15.10 -8.67 3.54
CA GLN A 44 16.15 -9.62 3.13
C GLN A 44 16.24 -10.87 4.02
N GLN A 45 15.33 -11.03 4.98
CA GLN A 45 15.40 -12.12 5.94
C GLN A 45 14.84 -13.41 5.32
N GLN A 46 15.65 -14.47 5.35
CA GLN A 46 15.24 -15.82 4.97
C GLN A 46 14.30 -16.43 6.02
N ASP A 47 13.57 -17.47 5.63
CA ASP A 47 12.65 -18.24 6.48
C ASP A 47 11.50 -17.44 7.12
N LEU A 48 11.13 -16.30 6.51
CA LEU A 48 9.96 -15.55 6.92
C LEU A 48 8.69 -16.06 6.23
N TYR A 49 7.60 -16.10 7.00
CA TYR A 49 6.23 -16.31 6.52
C TYR A 49 5.52 -14.98 6.64
N ILE A 50 5.39 -14.25 5.54
CA ILE A 50 4.82 -12.90 5.57
C ILE A 50 3.49 -12.84 4.85
N LEU A 51 2.65 -11.88 5.24
CA LEU A 51 1.31 -11.71 4.70
C LEU A 51 1.17 -10.32 4.04
N PRO A 52 1.49 -10.19 2.73
CA PRO A 52 1.51 -8.90 2.06
C PRO A 52 0.16 -8.17 2.04
N CYS A 53 -0.96 -8.90 2.02
CA CYS A 53 -2.29 -8.30 1.92
C CYS A 53 -2.71 -7.50 3.16
N GLU A 54 -2.12 -7.78 4.31
CA GLU A 54 -2.35 -7.05 5.56
C GLU A 54 -1.22 -6.04 5.86
N SER A 55 -0.31 -5.84 4.92
CA SER A 55 0.78 -4.87 5.08
C SER A 55 0.33 -3.45 4.78
N TYR A 56 1.00 -2.50 5.42
CA TYR A 56 0.69 -1.08 5.29
C TYR A 56 1.96 -0.22 5.27
N LEU A 57 1.85 0.90 4.58
CA LEU A 57 2.87 1.94 4.53
C LEU A 57 2.59 2.95 5.64
N TYR A 58 3.58 3.12 6.51
CA TYR A 58 3.54 4.14 7.56
C TYR A 58 4.32 5.36 7.11
N VAL A 59 3.68 6.54 7.16
CA VAL A 59 4.27 7.81 6.72
C VAL A 59 4.09 8.85 7.81
N GLU A 60 5.17 9.52 8.20
CA GLU A 60 5.18 10.70 9.06
C GLU A 60 5.77 11.90 8.32
N GLY A 61 5.15 13.06 8.50
CA GLY A 61 5.64 14.28 7.89
C GLY A 61 5.03 15.53 8.52
N LYS A 62 5.34 16.66 7.90
CA LYS A 62 4.85 17.99 8.27
C LYS A 62 4.50 18.80 7.04
N VAL A 63 3.40 19.53 7.12
CA VAL A 63 3.05 20.58 6.18
C VAL A 63 3.62 21.90 6.68
N THR A 64 4.46 22.55 5.88
CA THR A 64 5.00 23.88 6.14
C THR A 64 4.39 24.90 5.18
N LYS A 65 4.17 26.13 5.66
CA LYS A 65 3.69 27.26 4.84
C LYS A 65 4.86 28.22 4.67
N GLN A 66 5.24 28.54 3.44
CA GLN A 66 6.36 29.47 3.22
C GLN A 66 5.93 30.93 3.27
N VAL A 67 4.67 31.22 2.95
CA VAL A 67 4.10 32.57 2.98
C VAL A 67 3.04 32.66 4.07
N ALA A 68 3.10 33.70 4.88
CA ALA A 68 2.02 34.03 5.81
C ALA A 68 0.99 34.90 5.06
N VAL A 69 -0.20 34.35 4.83
CA VAL A 69 -1.34 35.07 4.28
C VAL A 69 -2.48 34.97 5.29
N ASP A 70 -3.02 36.12 5.69
CA ASP A 70 -4.15 36.19 6.62
C ASP A 70 -5.37 35.46 6.03
N ASP A 71 -6.09 34.73 6.88
CA ASP A 71 -7.28 33.92 6.57
C ASP A 71 -7.11 32.77 5.54
N ALA A 72 -5.88 32.48 5.09
CA ALA A 72 -5.62 31.37 4.19
C ALA A 72 -5.24 30.09 4.96
N THR A 73 -5.95 28.99 4.66
CA THR A 73 -5.68 27.67 5.23
C THR A 73 -5.22 26.70 4.14
N VAL A 74 -4.41 25.73 4.56
CA VAL A 74 -4.01 24.57 3.75
C VAL A 74 -4.28 23.35 4.60
N THR A 75 -4.98 22.39 4.02
CA THR A 75 -5.27 21.09 4.59
C THR A 75 -4.78 19.99 3.66
N LEU A 76 -4.70 18.76 4.16
CA LEU A 76 -4.38 17.59 3.37
C LEU A 76 -5.64 17.15 2.65
N GLY A 77 -5.52 16.84 1.36
CA GLY A 77 -6.62 16.34 0.56
C GLY A 77 -6.92 14.86 0.79
N TYR A 78 -8.00 14.41 0.17
CA TYR A 78 -8.31 12.99 0.06
C TYR A 78 -7.15 12.23 -0.55
N ASN A 79 -6.83 11.07 0.02
CA ASN A 79 -5.79 10.17 -0.46
C ASN A 79 -4.40 10.84 -0.56
N CYS A 80 -4.12 11.84 0.30
CA CYS A 80 -2.96 12.72 0.16
C CYS A 80 -1.63 11.96 0.09
N ILE A 81 -1.50 10.86 0.86
CA ILE A 81 -0.28 10.05 0.90
C ILE A 81 -0.05 9.30 -0.42
N ALA A 82 -1.11 8.83 -1.09
CA ALA A 82 -0.93 8.22 -2.40
C ALA A 82 -0.50 9.25 -3.46
N PHE A 83 -1.01 10.49 -3.38
CA PHE A 83 -0.62 11.58 -4.28
C PHE A 83 0.83 12.07 -4.10
N ILE A 84 1.46 11.77 -2.95
CA ILE A 84 2.88 12.04 -2.70
C ILE A 84 3.77 11.18 -3.61
N PHE A 85 3.32 10.01 -4.04
CA PHE A 85 4.12 9.09 -4.85
C PHE A 85 3.64 9.05 -6.30
N ASP A 86 4.59 9.16 -7.23
CA ASP A 86 4.33 9.06 -8.66
C ASP A 86 4.21 7.59 -9.09
N GLU A 87 5.00 6.72 -8.46
CA GLU A 87 5.02 5.30 -8.76
C GLU A 87 5.22 4.46 -7.49
N ILE A 88 4.54 3.33 -7.42
CA ILE A 88 4.76 2.26 -6.45
C ILE A 88 4.99 0.96 -7.21
N ARG A 89 6.04 0.22 -6.82
CA ARG A 89 6.42 -1.07 -7.38
C ARG A 89 6.66 -2.07 -6.27
N TYR A 90 6.20 -3.29 -6.50
CA TYR A 90 6.39 -4.42 -5.61
C TYR A 90 7.16 -5.51 -6.34
N GLU A 91 8.33 -5.85 -5.80
CA GLU A 91 9.21 -6.86 -6.38
C GLU A 91 9.39 -8.05 -5.42
N LEU A 92 9.37 -9.26 -6.00
CA LEU A 92 9.72 -10.52 -5.32
C LEU A 92 10.94 -11.12 -6.02
N ASP A 93 12.03 -11.34 -5.29
CA ASP A 93 13.28 -11.89 -5.82
C ASP A 93 13.82 -11.15 -7.06
N GLY A 94 13.59 -9.84 -7.11
CA GLY A 94 13.97 -8.96 -8.22
C GLY A 94 13.03 -9.02 -9.43
N VAL A 95 11.90 -9.71 -9.33
CA VAL A 95 10.85 -9.74 -10.35
C VAL A 95 9.73 -8.78 -9.96
N GLU A 96 9.40 -7.84 -10.84
CA GLU A 96 8.25 -6.95 -10.70
C GLU A 96 6.95 -7.77 -10.72
N ILE A 97 6.25 -7.78 -9.58
CA ILE A 97 4.95 -8.45 -9.45
C ILE A 97 3.84 -7.48 -9.80
N ASP A 98 3.86 -6.29 -9.19
CA ASP A 98 2.83 -5.29 -9.42
C ASP A 98 3.44 -3.90 -9.42
N ARG A 99 2.85 -3.04 -10.26
CA ARG A 99 3.31 -1.68 -10.48
C ARG A 99 2.11 -0.80 -10.72
N ASN A 100 2.10 0.34 -10.05
CA ASN A 100 1.07 1.35 -10.25
C ASN A 100 1.71 2.72 -10.44
N ARG A 101 1.35 3.39 -11.53
CA ARG A 101 1.75 4.77 -11.85
C ARG A 101 0.63 5.74 -11.52
N ASN A 102 0.99 6.99 -11.25
CA ASN A 102 0.08 8.01 -10.75
C ASN A 102 -0.72 7.48 -9.56
N VAL A 103 0.00 6.99 -8.54
CA VAL A 103 -0.56 6.20 -7.43
C VAL A 103 -1.79 6.86 -6.82
N GLY A 104 -1.74 8.16 -6.60
CA GLY A 104 -2.87 8.95 -6.12
C GLY A 104 -4.14 8.86 -6.98
N ILE A 105 -4.02 9.04 -8.31
CA ILE A 105 -5.18 9.01 -9.23
C ILE A 105 -5.73 7.59 -9.34
N THR A 106 -4.85 6.61 -9.58
CA THR A 106 -5.26 5.22 -9.82
C THR A 106 -5.95 4.64 -8.58
N SER A 107 -5.35 4.81 -7.40
CA SER A 107 -5.96 4.34 -6.15
C SER A 107 -7.23 5.11 -5.84
N MET A 108 -7.30 6.44 -6.07
CA MET A 108 -8.52 7.21 -5.83
C MET A 108 -9.70 6.72 -6.69
N LEU A 109 -9.49 6.54 -7.99
CA LEU A 109 -10.53 6.02 -8.90
C LEU A 109 -10.98 4.61 -8.51
N LYS A 110 -10.03 3.72 -8.20
CA LYS A 110 -10.32 2.35 -7.77
C LYS A 110 -11.13 2.36 -6.47
N ASN A 111 -10.65 3.10 -5.48
CA ASN A 111 -11.23 3.16 -4.14
C ASN A 111 -12.65 3.70 -4.13
N TYR A 112 -12.94 4.73 -4.93
CA TYR A 112 -14.32 5.25 -5.05
C TYR A 112 -15.31 4.20 -5.55
N VAL A 113 -14.86 3.24 -6.35
CA VAL A 113 -15.72 2.18 -6.90
C VAL A 113 -15.75 0.95 -6.00
N SER A 114 -14.62 0.60 -5.37
CA SER A 114 -14.46 -0.67 -4.65
C SER A 114 -14.78 -0.61 -3.16
N ILE A 115 -14.60 0.55 -2.51
CA ILE A 115 -14.73 0.67 -1.05
C ILE A 115 -16.20 0.74 -0.66
N SER A 116 -16.61 -0.14 0.26
CA SER A 116 -17.93 -0.10 0.89
C SER A 116 -18.05 1.04 1.91
N SER A 117 -19.28 1.44 2.27
CA SER A 117 -19.52 2.48 3.28
C SER A 117 -18.84 2.19 4.62
N ASP A 118 -18.77 0.91 4.99
CA ASP A 118 -18.24 0.46 6.28
C ASP A 118 -16.71 0.51 6.27
N GLU A 119 -16.07 0.08 5.18
CA GLU A 119 -14.61 0.20 4.99
C GLU A 119 -14.17 1.66 4.95
N ASN A 120 -14.96 2.53 4.32
CA ASN A 120 -14.72 3.97 4.29
C ASN A 120 -14.61 4.55 5.70
N ALA A 121 -15.45 4.11 6.64
CA ALA A 121 -15.43 4.57 8.02
C ALA A 121 -14.15 4.15 8.77
N VAL A 122 -13.55 3.02 8.40
CA VAL A 122 -12.32 2.48 9.01
C VAL A 122 -11.06 3.08 8.38
N MET A 123 -11.13 3.55 7.13
CA MET A 123 -9.99 4.07 6.36
C MET A 123 -9.54 5.52 6.71
N LYS A 124 -10.04 6.11 7.79
CA LYS A 124 -9.61 7.45 8.25
C LYS A 124 -8.10 7.56 8.44
N ASN A 125 -7.48 6.51 8.99
CA ASN A 125 -6.02 6.45 9.20
C ASN A 125 -5.20 6.27 7.91
N ALA A 126 -5.85 5.97 6.78
CA ALA A 126 -5.23 5.79 5.48
C ALA A 126 -5.22 7.07 4.63
N ALA A 127 -5.42 8.24 5.26
CA ALA A 127 -5.57 9.52 4.59
C ALA A 127 -6.75 9.59 3.61
N TRP A 128 -7.75 8.72 3.78
CA TRP A 128 -8.94 8.69 2.91
C TRP A 128 -10.05 9.64 3.35
N ASP A 129 -10.05 10.08 4.61
CA ASP A 129 -10.94 11.14 5.10
C ASP A 129 -10.10 12.04 6.00
N THR A 130 -9.83 13.27 5.56
CA THR A 130 -8.81 14.15 6.16
C THR A 130 -9.39 15.33 6.91
N THR A 131 -10.68 15.30 7.26
CA THR A 131 -11.25 16.31 8.17
C THR A 131 -10.46 16.33 9.48
N ASP A 132 -9.72 17.43 9.70
CA ASP A 132 -9.10 17.82 10.97
C ASP A 132 -7.96 16.92 11.52
N ILE A 133 -7.20 16.24 10.66
CA ILE A 133 -6.13 15.30 11.11
C ILE A 133 -4.75 15.99 11.25
N ILE A 134 -4.57 17.20 10.73
CA ILE A 134 -3.29 17.91 10.87
C ILE A 134 -3.21 18.51 12.26
N SER A 135 -2.11 18.26 12.97
CA SER A 135 -1.88 18.93 14.25
C SER A 135 -1.81 20.45 14.06
N PRO A 136 -2.08 21.27 15.10
CA PRO A 136 -1.98 22.73 14.99
C PRO A 136 -0.60 23.20 14.46
N ASP A 137 0.44 22.41 14.73
CA ASP A 137 1.82 22.66 14.31
C ASP A 137 2.15 22.12 12.90
N GLY A 138 1.20 21.50 12.20
CA GLY A 138 1.35 21.01 10.84
C GLY A 138 1.81 19.55 10.69
N TYR A 139 1.99 18.80 11.78
CA TYR A 139 2.44 17.41 11.74
C TYR A 139 1.31 16.44 11.43
N PHE A 140 1.64 15.36 10.73
CA PHE A 140 0.72 14.27 10.43
C PHE A 140 1.42 12.91 10.47
N ASN A 141 0.64 11.87 10.71
CA ASN A 141 1.04 10.48 10.51
C ASN A 141 -0.12 9.67 9.93
N PHE A 142 0.19 8.74 9.02
CA PHE A 142 -0.81 7.90 8.38
C PHE A 142 -0.30 6.47 8.23
N CYS A 143 -1.25 5.53 8.22
CA CYS A 143 -1.06 4.11 7.95
C CYS A 143 -1.91 3.75 6.72
N VAL A 144 -1.29 3.65 5.55
CA VAL A 144 -1.98 3.35 4.29
C VAL A 144 -1.85 1.87 3.97
N PRO A 145 -2.94 1.08 3.95
CA PRO A 145 -2.89 -0.33 3.55
C PRO A 145 -2.38 -0.49 2.12
N LEU A 146 -1.49 -1.44 1.87
CA LEU A 146 -0.98 -1.67 0.51
C LEU A 146 -2.06 -2.24 -0.43
N SER A 147 -3.08 -2.91 0.09
CA SER A 147 -4.26 -3.37 -0.67
C SER A 147 -5.05 -2.25 -1.36
N VAL A 148 -4.85 -1.01 -0.91
CA VAL A 148 -5.45 0.19 -1.49
C VAL A 148 -4.58 0.74 -2.63
N LEU A 149 -3.29 0.42 -2.66
CA LEU A 149 -2.31 0.96 -3.60
C LEU A 149 -1.91 -0.04 -4.70
N LEU A 150 -1.90 -1.33 -4.38
CA LEU A 150 -1.46 -2.44 -5.23
C LEU A 150 -2.52 -3.54 -5.25
N GLY A 151 -2.82 -4.05 -6.43
CA GLY A 151 -3.83 -5.10 -6.59
C GLY A 151 -3.31 -6.48 -6.20
N PHE A 152 -1.99 -6.71 -6.27
CA PHE A 152 -1.37 -7.89 -5.64
C PHE A 152 -1.72 -7.98 -4.15
N CYS A 153 -1.59 -6.88 -3.41
CA CYS A 153 -1.91 -6.83 -1.99
C CYS A 153 -3.43 -6.88 -1.71
N GLU A 154 -4.28 -6.57 -2.67
CA GLU A 154 -5.73 -6.70 -2.51
C GLU A 154 -6.21 -8.14 -2.66
N ASP A 155 -5.78 -8.80 -3.74
CA ASP A 155 -6.33 -10.10 -4.13
C ASP A 155 -5.56 -11.28 -3.54
N TYR A 156 -4.23 -11.14 -3.38
CA TYR A 156 -3.38 -12.24 -2.92
C TYR A 156 -3.40 -12.36 -1.39
N LYS A 157 -4.45 -12.99 -0.85
CA LYS A 157 -4.68 -13.18 0.60
C LYS A 157 -3.97 -14.40 1.18
N ARG A 158 -2.76 -14.69 0.72
CA ARG A 158 -1.97 -15.87 1.15
C ARG A 158 -0.58 -15.44 1.58
N ILE A 159 0.04 -16.25 2.42
CA ILE A 159 1.41 -16.00 2.84
C ILE A 159 2.39 -16.20 1.69
N VAL A 160 3.45 -15.39 1.68
CA VAL A 160 4.63 -15.59 0.85
C VAL A 160 5.76 -16.06 1.77
N ILE A 161 6.55 -17.03 1.30
CA ILE A 161 7.55 -17.73 2.10
C ILE A 161 8.87 -17.64 1.37
N ASN A 162 9.93 -17.32 2.11
CA ASN A 162 11.32 -17.38 1.64
C ASN A 162 11.57 -16.65 0.30
N ALA A 163 10.93 -15.50 0.11
CA ALA A 163 11.20 -14.58 -1.01
C ALA A 163 11.86 -13.31 -0.47
N HIS A 164 12.76 -12.71 -1.27
CA HIS A 164 13.24 -11.36 -1.03
C HIS A 164 12.18 -10.37 -1.49
N HIS A 165 11.63 -9.59 -0.56
CA HIS A 165 10.63 -8.59 -0.90
C HIS A 165 11.26 -7.21 -1.00
N GLU A 166 10.89 -6.45 -2.02
CA GLU A 166 11.30 -5.05 -2.15
C GLU A 166 10.09 -4.18 -2.51
N LEU A 167 9.84 -3.18 -1.68
CA LEU A 167 8.87 -2.13 -1.99
C LEU A 167 9.62 -0.89 -2.46
N ILE A 168 9.31 -0.45 -3.67
CA ILE A 168 9.96 0.70 -4.31
C ILE A 168 8.90 1.79 -4.51
N LEU A 169 9.19 2.98 -4.02
CA LEU A 169 8.34 4.16 -4.10
C LEU A 169 9.11 5.27 -4.82
N LEU A 170 8.51 5.86 -5.84
CA LEU A 170 9.06 7.05 -6.50
C LEU A 170 8.32 8.29 -6.00
N ARG A 171 9.05 9.22 -5.39
CA ARG A 171 8.47 10.48 -4.89
C ARG A 171 8.06 11.36 -6.07
N SER A 172 6.84 11.90 -6.02
CA SER A 172 6.33 12.87 -7.00
C SER A 172 7.22 14.11 -7.08
N ARG A 173 7.16 14.79 -8.22
CA ARG A 173 7.85 16.07 -8.46
C ARG A 173 7.17 17.25 -7.76
N SER A 174 5.93 17.08 -7.32
CA SER A 174 5.13 18.13 -6.68
C SER A 174 4.06 17.57 -5.75
N ASP A 175 3.71 18.34 -4.72
CA ASP A 175 2.71 17.97 -3.69
C ASP A 175 1.32 18.55 -3.91
N ASN A 176 1.12 19.23 -5.04
CA ASN A 176 -0.09 20.02 -5.28
C ASN A 176 -1.37 19.19 -5.19
N ASN A 177 -1.33 17.91 -5.59
CA ASN A 177 -2.48 17.02 -5.54
C ASN A 177 -2.76 16.44 -4.14
N SER A 178 -1.78 16.54 -3.23
CA SER A 178 -1.91 16.08 -1.84
C SER A 178 -2.51 17.14 -0.92
N LEU A 179 -2.58 18.40 -1.37
CA LEU A 179 -2.93 19.56 -0.57
C LEU A 179 -4.21 20.22 -1.10
N LEU A 180 -5.05 20.70 -0.20
CA LEU A 180 -6.22 21.53 -0.48
C LEU A 180 -6.01 22.89 0.17
N GLY A 181 -6.21 23.97 -0.57
CA GLY A 181 -6.08 25.32 -0.03
C GLY A 181 -5.53 26.32 -1.04
N SER A 182 -5.21 27.52 -0.54
CA SER A 182 -4.70 28.60 -1.40
C SER A 182 -3.25 28.33 -1.84
N PRO A 183 -2.95 28.31 -3.14
CA PRO A 183 -1.57 28.16 -3.64
C PRO A 183 -0.68 29.35 -3.26
N ALA A 184 -1.27 30.48 -2.86
CA ALA A 184 -0.53 31.67 -2.42
C ALA A 184 0.31 31.44 -1.15
N LEU A 185 0.01 30.39 -0.37
CA LEU A 185 0.75 30.03 0.84
C LEU A 185 2.07 29.30 0.56
N ASP A 186 2.30 28.88 -0.69
CA ASP A 186 3.38 27.98 -1.12
C ASP A 186 3.61 26.84 -0.11
N PRO A 187 2.59 25.97 0.10
CA PRO A 187 2.69 24.90 1.07
C PRO A 187 3.66 23.81 0.60
N LYS A 188 4.47 23.29 1.51
CA LYS A 188 5.42 22.19 1.25
C LYS A 188 5.21 21.05 2.23
N ILE A 189 5.39 19.82 1.75
CA ILE A 189 5.35 18.62 2.58
C ILE A 189 6.78 18.12 2.81
N GLU A 190 7.17 18.10 4.08
CA GLU A 190 8.41 17.49 4.53
C GLU A 190 8.10 16.11 5.12
N LEU A 191 8.76 15.09 4.60
CA LEU A 191 8.62 13.71 5.08
C LEU A 191 9.77 13.38 6.04
N PHE A 192 9.42 12.83 7.21
CA PHE A 192 10.41 12.47 8.22
C PHE A 192 10.65 10.97 8.27
N LYS A 193 9.60 10.18 8.03
CA LYS A 193 9.67 8.73 8.17
C LYS A 193 8.74 8.08 7.17
N ILE A 194 9.28 7.13 6.42
CA ILE A 194 8.53 6.18 5.62
C ILE A 194 8.97 4.81 6.07
N GLN A 195 8.02 3.97 6.46
CA GLN A 195 8.28 2.60 6.91
C GLN A 195 7.28 1.64 6.31
N TRP A 196 7.76 0.46 5.96
CA TRP A 196 6.88 -0.62 5.56
C TRP A 196 6.61 -1.52 6.76
N ARG A 197 5.33 -1.64 7.12
CA ARG A 197 4.90 -2.53 8.20
C ARG A 197 4.31 -3.79 7.60
N MET A 198 4.98 -4.91 7.83
CA MET A 198 4.67 -6.20 7.24
C MET A 198 4.33 -7.23 8.32
N PRO A 199 3.14 -7.82 8.29
CA PRO A 199 2.75 -8.91 9.18
C PRO A 199 3.55 -10.18 8.91
N ARG A 200 4.08 -10.75 10.00
CA ARG A 200 4.73 -12.06 10.02
C ARG A 200 3.83 -13.05 10.72
N VAL A 201 3.63 -14.20 10.09
CA VAL A 201 2.81 -15.30 10.60
C VAL A 201 3.71 -16.33 11.25
N ILE A 202 3.54 -16.54 12.56
CA ILE A 202 4.25 -17.56 13.32
C ILE A 202 3.40 -18.82 13.30
N LEU A 203 3.89 -19.86 12.64
CA LEU A 203 3.25 -21.17 12.55
C LEU A 203 3.71 -22.07 13.70
N ASN A 204 2.91 -23.08 14.02
CA ASN A 204 3.37 -24.16 14.89
C ASN A 204 4.45 -25.02 14.18
N ASP A 205 5.24 -25.77 14.95
CA ASP A 205 6.39 -26.51 14.42
C ASP A 205 6.01 -27.54 13.34
N ILE A 206 4.85 -28.19 13.49
CA ILE A 206 4.35 -29.19 12.54
C ILE A 206 4.06 -28.55 11.17
N ASN A 207 3.36 -27.42 11.16
CA ASN A 207 3.02 -26.71 9.93
C ASN A 207 4.23 -26.01 9.34
N LYS A 208 5.13 -25.48 10.17
CA LYS A 208 6.42 -24.94 9.71
C LYS A 208 7.20 -25.98 8.92
N PHE A 209 7.33 -27.20 9.47
CA PHE A 209 7.98 -28.31 8.78
C PHE A 209 7.27 -28.73 7.49
N SER A 210 5.94 -28.82 7.52
CA SER A 210 5.13 -29.14 6.33
C SER A 210 5.31 -28.13 5.20
N MET A 211 5.37 -26.84 5.54
CA MET A 211 5.57 -25.77 4.57
C MET A 211 6.98 -25.79 3.98
N LEU A 212 8.01 -26.05 4.79
CA LEU A 212 9.39 -26.22 4.30
C LEU A 212 9.50 -27.40 3.32
N LYS A 213 8.88 -28.54 3.65
CA LYS A 213 8.85 -29.70 2.73
C LYS A 213 8.14 -29.38 1.41
N THR A 214 7.12 -28.52 1.45
CA THR A 214 6.41 -28.09 0.24
C THR A 214 7.30 -27.23 -0.65
N LEU A 215 8.16 -26.39 -0.05
CA LEU A 215 9.16 -25.58 -0.75
C LEU A 215 10.24 -26.46 -1.40
N GLU A 216 10.78 -27.44 -0.66
CA GLU A 216 11.81 -28.37 -1.17
C GLU A 216 11.32 -29.20 -2.37
N ASN A 217 10.02 -29.48 -2.44
CA ASN A 217 9.42 -30.19 -3.55
C ASN A 217 9.31 -29.34 -4.84
N GLY A 218 9.78 -28.08 -4.83
CA GLY A 218 9.85 -27.21 -6.01
C GLY A 218 8.48 -26.91 -6.62
N ARG A 219 7.42 -26.90 -5.80
CA ARG A 219 6.07 -26.63 -6.30
C ARG A 219 5.91 -25.14 -6.59
N TYR A 220 5.69 -24.83 -7.86
CA TYR A 220 5.30 -23.49 -8.27
C TYR A 220 3.98 -23.06 -7.60
N LEU A 221 3.98 -21.86 -7.05
CA LEU A 221 2.78 -21.21 -6.53
C LEU A 221 2.15 -20.38 -7.65
N SER A 222 0.88 -20.64 -7.96
CA SER A 222 0.11 -19.78 -8.86
C SER A 222 -0.43 -18.58 -8.08
N MET A 223 0.00 -17.38 -8.47
CA MET A 223 -0.46 -16.11 -7.90
C MET A 223 -1.36 -15.38 -8.88
N SER A 224 -2.67 -15.36 -8.63
CA SER A 224 -3.64 -14.63 -9.46
C SER A 224 -4.11 -13.38 -8.74
N PHE A 225 -4.02 -12.23 -9.40
CA PHE A 225 -4.47 -10.93 -8.91
C PHE A 225 -4.80 -10.00 -10.08
N LEU A 226 -5.54 -8.94 -9.80
CA LEU A 226 -5.82 -7.84 -10.71
C LEU A 226 -4.73 -6.79 -10.58
N SER A 227 -4.08 -6.43 -11.67
CA SER A 227 -3.21 -5.25 -11.75
C SER A 227 -3.97 -4.08 -12.38
N TRP A 228 -3.59 -2.86 -12.00
CA TRP A 228 -4.24 -1.62 -12.42
C TRP A 228 -3.28 -0.75 -13.22
N ASP A 229 -3.62 -0.52 -14.48
CA ASP A 229 -2.89 0.41 -15.34
C ASP A 229 -3.75 1.64 -15.63
N LEU A 230 -3.18 2.83 -15.40
CA LEU A 230 -3.75 4.09 -15.86
C LEU A 230 -3.20 4.45 -17.25
N TYR A 231 -4.10 4.64 -18.20
CA TYR A 231 -3.74 5.16 -19.53
C TYR A 231 -4.24 6.58 -19.68
N GLU A 232 -3.32 7.52 -19.90
CA GLU A 232 -3.63 8.89 -20.27
C GLU A 232 -3.63 9.02 -21.79
N PHE A 233 -4.75 9.48 -22.35
CA PHE A 233 -4.84 9.79 -23.77
C PHE A 233 -4.33 11.22 -24.00
N SER A 234 -3.21 11.36 -24.71
CA SER A 234 -2.59 12.65 -25.05
C SER A 234 -3.35 13.45 -26.11
N LEU A 235 -4.40 12.89 -26.71
CA LEU A 235 -5.19 13.49 -27.78
C LEU A 235 -6.68 13.45 -27.44
N LEU A 236 -7.16 14.51 -26.79
CA LEU A 236 -8.57 14.89 -26.87
C LEU A 236 -8.65 16.26 -27.53
N GLN A 237 -9.30 16.32 -28.69
CA GLN A 237 -9.82 17.56 -29.24
C GLN A 237 -10.58 18.28 -28.14
N SER A 238 -10.36 19.60 -28.02
CA SER A 238 -10.90 20.49 -26.99
C SER A 238 -12.33 20.12 -26.57
N THR A 239 -12.44 19.32 -25.51
CA THR A 239 -13.70 19.06 -24.81
C THR A 239 -13.40 19.22 -23.34
N THR A 240 -14.34 19.83 -22.62
CA THR A 240 -14.23 20.21 -21.20
C THR A 240 -14.27 19.03 -20.23
N LYS A 241 -13.91 17.81 -20.68
CA LYS A 241 -13.98 16.58 -19.90
C LYS A 241 -12.68 15.77 -20.07
N HIS A 242 -11.92 15.65 -19.00
CA HIS A 242 -10.81 14.69 -18.92
C HIS A 242 -11.41 13.27 -18.84
N GLN A 243 -11.01 12.39 -19.77
CA GLN A 243 -11.36 10.97 -19.72
C GLN A 243 -10.13 10.17 -19.28
N CYS A 244 -10.19 9.59 -18.09
CA CYS A 244 -9.25 8.59 -17.60
C CYS A 244 -9.96 7.23 -17.58
N VAL A 245 -9.33 6.19 -18.11
CA VAL A 245 -9.88 4.82 -18.07
C VAL A 245 -8.91 3.92 -17.32
N PRO A 246 -9.25 3.44 -16.11
CA PRO A 246 -8.49 2.39 -15.45
C PRO A 246 -8.68 1.08 -16.21
N ARG A 247 -7.60 0.38 -16.52
CA ARG A 247 -7.66 -0.96 -17.13
C ARG A 247 -7.29 -1.99 -16.08
N PHE A 248 -8.25 -2.84 -15.73
CA PHE A 248 -8.01 -4.01 -14.89
C PHE A 248 -7.45 -5.13 -15.77
N ARG A 249 -6.24 -5.60 -15.45
CA ARG A 249 -5.62 -6.74 -16.11
C ARG A 249 -5.50 -7.86 -15.11
N ALA A 250 -6.03 -9.05 -15.43
CA ALA A 250 -5.67 -10.25 -14.69
C ALA A 250 -4.21 -10.57 -15.05
N SER A 251 -3.31 -10.46 -14.07
CA SER A 251 -1.91 -10.85 -14.27
C SER A 251 -1.84 -12.37 -14.38
N PRO A 252 -1.19 -12.93 -15.42
CA PRO A 252 -0.97 -14.37 -15.50
C PRO A 252 -0.07 -14.77 -14.33
N SER A 253 -0.41 -15.89 -13.69
CA SER A 253 0.27 -16.49 -12.56
C SER A 253 1.78 -16.23 -12.53
N ALA A 254 2.24 -15.39 -11.60
CA ALA A 254 3.67 -15.27 -11.34
C ALA A 254 4.13 -16.58 -10.67
N LEU A 255 5.08 -17.27 -11.32
CA LEU A 255 5.68 -18.50 -10.84
C LEU A 255 6.94 -18.12 -10.07
N LEU A 256 6.92 -18.28 -8.74
CA LEU A 256 8.15 -18.29 -7.95
C LEU A 256 8.71 -19.71 -7.99
N GLY A 257 9.98 -19.84 -8.34
CA GLY A 257 10.73 -21.09 -8.43
C GLY A 257 12.07 -20.98 -7.72
#